data_AF-A0A1B8NWX2-F1
#
_entry.id   AF-A0A1B8NWX2-F1
#
_cell.length_a   1.000
_cell.length_b   1.000
_cell.length_c   1.000
_cell.angle_alpha   90.00
_cell.angle_beta   90.00
_cell.angle_gamma   90.00
#
_symmetry.space_group_name_H-M   'P 1'
#
loop_
_entity.id
_entity.type
_entity.pdbx_description
1 polymer ?
#
loop_
_entity_poly.entity_id
_entity_poly.type
_entity_poly.pdbx_seq_one_letter_code
_entity_poly.pdbx_strand_id
1 'polypeptide(L)'
;MFKLYDTYGFPFDLTADVCRERGVSLDEAGFERELEAQRERARAASQFGVDYGAALELEGQTDFTGYDRLEDRATVVALVDEQGNALARLEAEQRGVVVLDRTPFYGESGGQVGDTGYLELEGGRFLVEDTQKQAGHHLHQGRLLEGELEVGASVTPRVDPSLRAATVRNHSATHLLHQALRMVLGDHVQQKGSLVTPERLRFDFSHFEPMTAEQLAEVERLVNEQVLANAPTRIEHMTLDEAKEKGAAALFEAKYADSVRVLTIGADDFSIELCGGTHVARSGDIGCCHIVAEAGIASGVRRIEAITGEGALAYFREQEARVARIGERLKAKPEQVEERVTSLVERNRELEKELERLKAKLASAAGSDMLGEAHEVKGIKVLAKRLEGVSGKELRGLLDQLKNKLGSGVVVLGVGDEQAGKVSLIAGVTDDLTGRIKAGELVNHVASQVGGKGGDAPTWPRPVAAMSRPCPVRWIACPCGSSRSSDDHRGRRRDAFGPWFIKPTVFIRTLTRIRGTTIKWHYTYRSSAAPRWAPWSVSRPWPKRSRASVTRGTRSWSWFPR
;
A
#
# COMPACT_ATOMS: atom_id res chain seq x y z
N MET A 1 2.27 17.98 -28.36
CA MET A 1 1.43 18.82 -27.49
C MET A 1 0.57 18.00 -26.53
N PHE A 2 -0.33 17.13 -27.01
CA PHE A 2 -1.24 16.34 -26.17
C PHE A 2 -0.58 15.65 -24.96
N LYS A 3 0.56 14.99 -25.15
CA LYS A 3 1.30 14.36 -24.04
C LYS A 3 1.74 15.36 -22.95
N LEU A 4 2.11 16.60 -23.31
CA LEU A 4 2.44 17.65 -22.34
C LEU A 4 1.22 18.06 -21.50
N TYR A 5 0.06 18.13 -22.14
CA TYR A 5 -1.21 18.41 -21.46
C TYR A 5 -1.70 17.23 -20.63
N ASP A 6 -1.86 16.05 -21.23
CA ASP A 6 -2.47 14.88 -20.59
C ASP A 6 -1.56 14.22 -19.55
N THR A 7 -0.29 13.99 -19.89
CA THR A 7 0.64 13.26 -19.02
C THR A 7 1.33 14.17 -18.00
N TYR A 8 1.62 15.41 -18.38
CA TYR A 8 2.41 16.33 -17.57
C TYR A 8 1.61 17.54 -17.06
N GLY A 9 0.35 17.72 -17.49
CA GLY A 9 -0.55 18.82 -17.09
C GLY A 9 -0.10 20.22 -17.45
N PHE A 10 0.77 20.37 -18.45
CA PHE A 10 1.12 21.69 -18.97
C PHE A 10 -0.08 22.28 -19.72
N PRO A 11 -0.56 23.47 -19.34
CA PRO A 11 -1.66 24.11 -20.05
C PRO A 11 -1.31 24.38 -21.51
N PHE A 12 -2.28 24.19 -22.40
CA PHE A 12 -2.11 24.41 -23.82
C PHE A 12 -1.67 25.86 -24.10
N ASP A 13 -2.33 26.82 -23.47
CA ASP A 13 -2.09 28.26 -23.68
C ASP A 13 -0.66 28.68 -23.30
N LEU A 14 -0.18 28.25 -22.13
CA LEU A 14 1.18 28.51 -21.67
C LEU A 14 2.23 27.86 -22.59
N THR A 15 1.93 26.68 -23.11
CA THR A 15 2.83 26.00 -24.07
C THR A 15 2.82 26.72 -25.42
N ALA A 16 1.66 27.23 -25.84
CA ALA A 16 1.50 28.01 -27.06
C ALA A 16 2.27 29.33 -27.02
N ASP A 17 2.26 30.03 -25.88
CA ASP A 17 3.01 31.26 -25.71
C ASP A 17 4.54 31.02 -25.75
N VAL A 18 5.04 29.98 -25.06
CA VAL A 18 6.46 29.61 -25.10
C VAL A 18 6.90 29.16 -26.51
N CYS A 19 6.04 28.43 -27.22
CA CYS A 19 6.32 28.02 -28.60
C CYS A 19 6.33 29.22 -29.54
N ARG A 20 5.43 30.18 -29.37
CA ARG A 20 5.37 31.44 -30.15
C ARG A 20 6.63 32.28 -29.97
N GLU A 21 7.11 32.44 -28.73
CA GLU A 21 8.36 33.15 -28.43
C GLU A 21 9.59 32.52 -29.08
N ARG A 22 9.56 31.20 -29.31
CA ARG A 22 10.66 30.44 -29.90
C ARG A 22 10.48 30.13 -31.38
N GLY A 23 9.45 30.70 -32.02
CA GLY A 23 9.17 30.50 -33.45
C GLY A 23 8.78 29.06 -33.82
N VAL A 24 8.22 28.30 -32.88
CA VAL A 24 7.74 26.93 -33.09
C VAL A 24 6.22 26.96 -33.27
N SER A 25 5.72 26.43 -34.39
CA SER A 25 4.29 26.29 -34.63
C SER A 25 3.72 25.06 -33.89
N LEU A 26 2.53 25.20 -33.32
CA LEU A 26 1.80 24.10 -32.70
C LEU A 26 0.80 23.49 -33.69
N ASP A 27 0.64 22.17 -33.62
CA ASP A 27 -0.40 21.41 -34.32
C ASP A 27 -1.65 21.34 -33.44
N GLU A 28 -2.52 22.34 -33.57
CA GLU A 28 -3.76 22.47 -32.78
C GLU A 28 -4.77 21.38 -33.16
N ALA A 29 -4.92 21.09 -34.46
CA ALA A 29 -5.81 20.05 -34.96
C ALA A 29 -5.39 18.65 -34.47
N GLY A 30 -4.08 18.38 -34.40
CA GLY A 30 -3.56 17.15 -33.81
C GLY A 30 -3.80 17.06 -32.30
N PHE A 31 -3.79 18.18 -31.57
CA PHE A 31 -4.11 18.22 -30.15
C PHE A 31 -5.59 17.91 -29.88
N GLU A 32 -6.52 18.55 -30.60
CA GLU A 32 -7.97 18.32 -30.45
C GLU A 32 -8.37 16.88 -30.77
N ARG A 33 -7.78 16.29 -31.82
CA ARG A 33 -8.04 14.89 -32.20
C ARG A 33 -7.66 13.90 -31.08
N GLU A 34 -6.51 14.10 -30.44
CA GLU A 34 -6.07 13.23 -29.34
C GLU A 34 -6.89 13.44 -28.05
N LEU A 35 -7.33 14.68 -27.82
CA LEU A 35 -8.22 15.01 -26.70
C LEU A 35 -9.59 14.32 -26.85
N GLU A 36 -10.16 14.32 -28.05
CA GLU A 36 -11.41 13.63 -28.31
C GLU A 36 -11.24 12.10 -28.23
N ALA A 37 -10.14 11.55 -28.78
CA ALA A 37 -9.82 10.13 -28.66
C ALA A 37 -9.58 9.68 -27.20
N GLN A 38 -9.11 10.57 -26.32
CA GLN A 38 -9.03 10.29 -24.88
C GLN A 38 -10.41 10.30 -24.22
N ARG A 39 -11.27 11.27 -24.56
CA ARG A 39 -12.65 11.32 -24.06
C ARG A 39 -13.43 10.06 -24.44
N GLU A 40 -13.29 9.60 -25.68
CA GLU A 40 -13.89 8.36 -26.15
C GLU A 40 -13.36 7.14 -25.38
N ARG A 41 -12.04 7.04 -25.16
CA ARG A 41 -11.44 5.96 -24.35
C ARG A 41 -11.92 5.98 -22.89
N ALA A 42 -12.07 7.15 -22.29
CA ALA A 42 -12.58 7.29 -20.92
C ALA A 42 -14.06 6.87 -20.83
N ARG A 43 -14.88 7.23 -21.83
CA ARG A 43 -16.28 6.77 -21.94
C ARG A 43 -16.36 5.25 -22.09
N ALA A 44 -15.50 4.65 -22.91
CA ALA A 44 -15.45 3.20 -23.10
C ALA A 44 -14.96 2.45 -21.83
N ALA A 45 -14.04 3.03 -21.06
CA ALA A 45 -13.57 2.45 -19.80
C ALA A 45 -14.63 2.46 -18.69
N SER A 46 -15.61 3.37 -18.75
CA SER A 46 -16.74 3.45 -17.82
C SER A 46 -17.81 2.36 -18.04
N GLN A 47 -17.68 1.56 -19.11
CA GLN A 47 -18.65 0.54 -19.53
C GLN A 47 -18.26 -0.90 -19.17
N PHE A 48 -17.30 -1.11 -18.25
CA PHE A 48 -16.78 -2.44 -17.89
C PHE A 48 -17.63 -3.20 -16.84
N GLY A 49 -18.93 -2.92 -16.74
CA GLY A 49 -19.91 -3.80 -16.11
C GLY A 49 -20.56 -4.69 -17.17
N VAL A 50 -21.04 -5.88 -16.79
CA VAL A 50 -21.91 -6.66 -17.69
C VAL A 50 -23.11 -5.77 -18.04
N ASP A 51 -23.28 -5.45 -19.33
CA ASP A 51 -24.41 -4.65 -19.79
C ASP A 51 -25.67 -5.52 -19.77
N TYR A 52 -26.35 -5.54 -18.61
CA TYR A 52 -27.62 -6.24 -18.46
C TYR A 52 -28.75 -5.59 -19.30
N GLY A 53 -28.51 -4.42 -19.90
CA GLY A 53 -29.48 -3.65 -20.68
C GLY A 53 -29.89 -4.32 -21.99
N ALA A 54 -29.04 -5.15 -22.59
CA ALA A 54 -29.39 -5.90 -23.80
C ALA A 54 -30.40 -7.05 -23.53
N ALA A 55 -30.56 -7.47 -22.28
CA ALA A 55 -31.47 -8.53 -21.88
C ALA A 55 -32.65 -8.07 -21.02
N LEU A 56 -32.55 -6.89 -20.41
CA LEU A 56 -33.60 -6.22 -19.66
C LEU A 56 -34.26 -5.13 -20.53
N GLU A 57 -34.97 -5.52 -21.58
CA GLU A 57 -36.02 -4.64 -22.17
C GLU A 57 -37.24 -4.62 -21.23
N LEU A 58 -37.03 -4.16 -19.99
CA LEU A 58 -38.10 -3.98 -19.01
C LEU A 58 -38.71 -2.60 -19.18
N GLU A 59 -39.98 -2.56 -19.54
CA GLU A 59 -40.79 -1.34 -19.50
C GLU A 59 -40.96 -0.85 -18.05
N GLY A 60 -40.90 0.47 -17.84
CA GLY A 60 -41.09 1.09 -16.53
C GLY A 60 -39.79 1.44 -15.80
N GLN A 61 -39.91 1.72 -14.50
CA GLN A 61 -38.80 2.06 -13.61
C GLN A 61 -39.07 1.46 -12.22
N THR A 62 -38.02 1.12 -11.48
CA THR A 62 -38.17 0.70 -10.08
C THR A 62 -38.48 1.91 -9.21
N ASP A 63 -39.54 1.83 -8.40
CA ASP A 63 -39.85 2.86 -7.40
C ASP A 63 -38.86 2.81 -6.22
N PHE A 64 -38.05 3.85 -6.05
CA PHE A 64 -37.04 3.90 -5.01
C PHE A 64 -37.59 4.52 -3.73
N THR A 65 -37.67 3.71 -2.67
CA THR A 65 -38.26 4.09 -1.39
C THR A 65 -37.21 4.26 -0.28
N GLY A 66 -35.93 4.09 -0.62
CA GLY A 66 -34.81 4.03 0.30
C GLY A 66 -34.39 5.36 0.94
N TYR A 67 -35.04 6.47 0.56
CA TYR A 67 -34.87 7.76 1.24
C TYR A 67 -35.53 7.76 2.62
N ASP A 68 -36.67 7.08 2.77
CA ASP A 68 -37.50 7.15 3.98
C ASP A 68 -37.44 5.86 4.81
N ARG A 69 -37.21 4.71 4.17
CA ARG A 69 -37.28 3.39 4.80
C ARG A 69 -36.15 2.45 4.36
N LEU A 70 -35.79 1.52 5.22
CA LEU A 70 -34.78 0.48 4.98
C LEU A 70 -35.39 -0.90 4.71
N GLU A 71 -36.70 -1.02 4.89
CA GLU A 71 -37.49 -2.22 4.67
C GLU A 71 -38.76 -1.83 3.91
N ASP A 72 -39.14 -2.64 2.92
CA ASP A 72 -40.37 -2.46 2.15
C ASP A 72 -40.94 -3.83 1.74
N ARG A 73 -42.14 -3.85 1.14
CA ARG A 73 -42.69 -5.04 0.47
C ARG A 73 -42.66 -4.84 -1.03
N ALA A 74 -42.08 -5.79 -1.75
CA ALA A 74 -41.88 -5.70 -3.20
C ALA A 74 -42.28 -7.00 -3.91
N THR A 75 -42.37 -6.91 -5.23
CA THR A 75 -42.61 -8.04 -6.13
C THR A 75 -41.44 -8.18 -7.10
N VAL A 76 -41.00 -9.42 -7.35
CA VAL A 76 -39.97 -9.70 -8.35
C VAL A 76 -40.52 -9.49 -9.75
N VAL A 77 -39.93 -8.55 -10.49
CA VAL A 77 -40.31 -8.24 -11.88
C VAL A 77 -39.48 -9.06 -12.87
N ALA A 78 -38.20 -9.27 -12.57
CA ALA A 78 -37.33 -10.07 -13.42
C ALA A 78 -36.20 -10.72 -12.61
N LEU A 79 -35.70 -11.83 -13.15
CA LEU A 79 -34.51 -12.54 -12.69
C LEU A 79 -33.57 -12.70 -13.88
N VAL A 80 -32.28 -12.50 -13.63
CA VAL A 80 -31.24 -12.60 -14.66
C VAL A 80 -30.05 -13.38 -14.10
N ASP A 81 -29.40 -14.19 -14.93
CA ASP A 81 -28.14 -14.85 -14.56
C ASP A 81 -26.94 -13.87 -14.58
N GLU A 82 -25.76 -14.33 -14.16
CA GLU A 82 -24.53 -13.53 -14.18
C GLU A 82 -24.08 -13.14 -15.60
N GLN A 83 -24.56 -13.84 -16.63
CA GLN A 83 -24.24 -13.59 -18.04
C GLN A 83 -25.25 -12.65 -18.71
N GLY A 84 -26.27 -12.22 -17.98
CA GLY A 84 -27.33 -11.37 -18.50
C GLY A 84 -28.52 -12.10 -19.10
N ASN A 85 -28.63 -13.43 -19.05
CA ASN A 85 -29.80 -14.11 -19.62
C ASN A 85 -30.98 -14.13 -18.63
N ALA A 86 -32.20 -13.92 -19.13
CA ALA A 86 -33.40 -13.99 -18.32
C ALA A 86 -33.62 -15.40 -17.74
N LEU A 87 -33.97 -15.45 -16.45
CA LEU A 87 -34.29 -16.66 -15.72
C LEU A 87 -35.75 -16.65 -15.29
N ALA A 88 -36.39 -17.82 -15.31
CA ALA A 88 -37.73 -17.98 -14.73
C ALA A 88 -37.67 -18.13 -13.20
N ARG A 89 -36.62 -18.77 -12.69
CA ARG A 89 -36.39 -19.04 -11.27
C ARG A 89 -34.91 -19.08 -10.91
N LEU A 90 -34.60 -18.79 -9.65
CA LEU A 90 -33.31 -19.03 -9.01
C LEU A 90 -33.45 -20.14 -7.96
N GLU A 91 -32.50 -21.06 -7.96
CA GLU A 91 -32.40 -22.14 -6.97
C GLU A 91 -31.38 -21.80 -5.87
N ALA A 92 -31.44 -22.51 -4.75
CA ALA A 92 -30.51 -22.30 -3.64
C ALA A 92 -29.04 -22.43 -4.08
N GLU A 93 -28.17 -21.58 -3.52
CA GLU A 93 -26.76 -21.39 -3.87
C GLU A 93 -26.49 -20.83 -5.28
N GLN A 94 -27.53 -20.51 -6.05
CA GLN A 94 -27.38 -19.89 -7.37
C GLN A 94 -27.17 -18.37 -7.24
N ARG A 95 -26.27 -17.84 -8.07
CA ARG A 95 -26.08 -16.40 -8.26
C ARG A 95 -26.96 -15.84 -9.37
N GLY A 96 -27.37 -14.59 -9.20
CA GLY A 96 -28.15 -13.88 -10.19
C GLY A 96 -28.42 -12.44 -9.78
N VAL A 97 -29.17 -11.76 -10.64
CA VAL A 97 -29.63 -10.39 -10.46
C VAL A 97 -31.14 -10.41 -10.33
N VAL A 98 -31.65 -9.76 -9.28
CA VAL A 98 -33.08 -9.63 -9.01
C VAL A 98 -33.51 -8.18 -9.29
N VAL A 99 -34.57 -8.01 -10.09
CA VAL A 99 -35.20 -6.71 -10.33
C VAL A 99 -36.55 -6.68 -9.65
N LEU A 100 -36.79 -5.62 -8.88
CA LEU A 100 -38.02 -5.41 -8.11
C LEU A 100 -38.83 -4.26 -8.70
N ASP A 101 -40.15 -4.27 -8.45
CA ASP A 101 -41.05 -3.15 -8.78
C ASP A 101 -40.75 -1.92 -7.92
N ARG A 102 -40.39 -2.13 -6.65
CA ARG A 102 -39.94 -1.11 -5.70
C ARG A 102 -38.83 -1.62 -4.80
N THR A 103 -37.97 -0.72 -4.33
CA THR A 103 -36.87 -1.13 -3.42
C THR A 103 -36.41 -0.02 -2.48
N PRO A 104 -36.05 -0.36 -1.22
CA PRO A 104 -35.31 0.52 -0.34
C PRO A 104 -33.79 0.55 -0.61
N PHE A 105 -33.26 -0.36 -1.44
CA PHE A 105 -31.83 -0.44 -1.75
C PHE A 105 -31.39 0.68 -2.68
N TYR A 106 -30.42 1.47 -2.26
CA TYR A 106 -29.80 2.49 -3.09
C TYR A 106 -28.92 1.83 -4.14
N GLY A 107 -29.16 2.15 -5.41
CA GLY A 107 -28.29 1.73 -6.50
C GLY A 107 -27.09 2.66 -6.63
N GLU A 108 -25.89 2.09 -6.78
CA GLU A 108 -24.64 2.84 -6.90
C GLU A 108 -24.79 4.00 -7.89
N SER A 109 -24.57 5.22 -7.39
CA SER A 109 -24.63 6.45 -8.18
C SER A 109 -24.06 7.63 -7.41
N GLY A 110 -23.61 8.67 -8.12
CA GLY A 110 -23.07 9.89 -7.49
C GLY A 110 -21.83 9.67 -6.62
N GLY A 111 -21.12 8.55 -6.78
CA GLY A 111 -20.00 8.14 -5.94
C GLY A 111 -20.39 7.35 -4.69
N GLN A 112 -21.67 7.26 -4.33
CA GLN A 112 -22.15 6.39 -3.25
C GLN A 112 -22.29 4.95 -3.76
N VAL A 113 -21.67 4.00 -3.05
CA VAL A 113 -21.79 2.57 -3.35
C VAL A 113 -23.21 2.04 -3.13
N GLY A 114 -23.54 0.97 -3.85
CA GLY A 114 -24.81 0.27 -3.71
C GLY A 114 -25.01 -0.33 -2.32
N ASP A 115 -26.26 -0.42 -1.90
CA ASP A 115 -26.57 -1.08 -0.64
C ASP A 115 -26.45 -2.60 -0.72
N THR A 116 -26.23 -3.18 0.46
CA THR A 116 -26.20 -4.63 0.69
C THR A 116 -27.21 -4.99 1.77
N GLY A 117 -27.60 -6.26 1.80
CA GLY A 117 -28.66 -6.72 2.70
C GLY A 117 -29.29 -8.02 2.22
N TYR A 118 -30.59 -8.17 2.48
CA TYR A 118 -31.32 -9.39 2.15
C TYR A 118 -32.66 -9.11 1.50
N LEU A 119 -33.09 -10.01 0.62
CA LEU A 119 -34.50 -10.13 0.23
C LEU A 119 -35.07 -11.33 0.98
N GLU A 120 -36.00 -11.09 1.91
CA GLU A 120 -36.66 -12.16 2.65
C GLU A 120 -37.82 -12.73 1.84
N LEU A 121 -37.87 -14.06 1.77
CA LEU A 121 -38.83 -14.85 1.01
C LEU A 121 -39.63 -15.75 1.97
N GLU A 122 -40.79 -16.25 1.54
CA GLU A 122 -41.49 -17.29 2.27
C GLU A 122 -40.68 -18.61 2.20
N GLY A 123 -39.94 -18.93 3.27
CA GLY A 123 -39.13 -20.15 3.34
C GLY A 123 -37.70 -20.00 2.81
N GLY A 124 -37.21 -18.78 2.58
CA GLY A 124 -35.88 -18.54 2.02
C GLY A 124 -35.35 -17.12 2.19
N ARG A 125 -34.13 -16.89 1.72
CA ARG A 125 -33.52 -15.56 1.67
C ARG A 125 -32.50 -15.44 0.55
N PHE A 126 -32.51 -14.29 -0.11
CA PHE A 126 -31.49 -13.91 -1.08
C PHE A 126 -30.54 -12.90 -0.45
N LEU A 127 -29.24 -13.14 -0.51
CA LEU A 127 -28.22 -12.19 -0.07
C LEU A 127 -27.93 -11.22 -1.21
N VAL A 128 -28.19 -9.93 -1.00
CA VAL A 128 -27.80 -8.85 -1.91
C VAL A 128 -26.37 -8.43 -1.56
N GLU A 129 -25.43 -8.73 -2.45
CA GLU A 129 -24.00 -8.40 -2.30
C GLU A 129 -23.67 -7.02 -2.89
N ASP A 130 -24.46 -6.54 -3.87
CA ASP A 130 -24.32 -5.21 -4.47
C ASP A 130 -25.64 -4.77 -5.13
N THR A 131 -25.88 -3.46 -5.21
CA THR A 131 -27.04 -2.87 -5.88
C THR A 131 -26.59 -1.83 -6.90
N GLN A 132 -26.90 -2.07 -8.16
CA GLN A 132 -26.55 -1.17 -9.27
C GLN A 132 -27.79 -0.52 -9.88
N LYS A 133 -27.63 0.66 -10.50
CA LYS A 133 -28.73 1.35 -11.19
C LYS A 133 -28.47 1.40 -12.69
N GLN A 134 -29.37 0.80 -13.47
CA GLN A 134 -29.25 0.77 -14.94
C GLN A 134 -30.61 1.04 -15.60
N ALA A 135 -30.65 1.97 -16.56
CA ALA A 135 -31.86 2.31 -17.33
C ALA A 135 -33.13 2.60 -16.49
N GLY A 136 -32.98 3.09 -15.24
CA GLY A 136 -34.10 3.36 -14.34
C GLY A 136 -34.50 2.19 -13.42
N HIS A 137 -33.86 1.03 -13.56
CA HIS A 137 -34.07 -0.15 -12.72
C HIS A 137 -32.95 -0.31 -11.69
N HIS A 138 -33.32 -0.85 -10.53
CA HIS A 138 -32.36 -1.24 -9.48
C HIS A 138 -32.08 -2.74 -9.60
N LEU A 139 -30.82 -3.06 -9.88
CA LEU A 139 -30.31 -4.40 -10.10
C LEU A 139 -29.69 -4.91 -8.80
N HIS A 140 -30.35 -5.85 -8.13
CA HIS A 140 -29.87 -6.45 -6.88
C HIS A 140 -29.04 -7.69 -7.21
N GLN A 141 -27.72 -7.56 -7.14
CA GLN A 141 -26.78 -8.63 -7.48
C GLN A 141 -26.46 -9.45 -6.23
N GLY A 142 -26.48 -10.78 -6.36
CA GLY A 142 -26.21 -11.61 -5.20
C GLY A 142 -26.44 -13.09 -5.43
N ARG A 143 -26.73 -13.81 -4.34
CA ARG A 143 -27.01 -15.24 -4.36
C ARG A 143 -28.21 -15.63 -3.52
N LEU A 144 -28.97 -16.61 -3.99
CA LEU A 144 -30.01 -17.23 -3.19
C LEU A 144 -29.34 -18.16 -2.18
N LEU A 145 -29.58 -17.97 -0.88
CA LEU A 145 -29.00 -18.85 0.14
C LEU A 145 -29.88 -20.08 0.38
N GLU A 146 -31.17 -19.85 0.53
CA GLU A 146 -32.15 -20.87 0.88
C GLU A 146 -33.47 -20.56 0.16
N GLY A 147 -34.21 -21.59 -0.24
CA GLY A 147 -35.50 -21.48 -0.93
C GLY A 147 -35.39 -21.47 -2.46
N GLU A 148 -36.49 -21.11 -3.11
CA GLU A 148 -36.58 -20.85 -4.55
C GLU A 148 -37.16 -19.44 -4.75
N LEU A 149 -36.66 -18.72 -5.74
CA LEU A 149 -37.13 -17.37 -6.08
C LEU A 149 -37.62 -17.35 -7.52
N GLU A 150 -38.89 -17.01 -7.74
CA GLU A 150 -39.51 -16.96 -9.06
C GLU A 150 -39.95 -15.53 -9.42
N VAL A 151 -40.06 -15.26 -10.72
CA VAL A 151 -40.65 -14.01 -11.21
C VAL A 151 -42.12 -13.92 -10.75
N GLY A 152 -42.52 -12.78 -10.19
CA GLY A 152 -43.84 -12.55 -9.61
C GLY A 152 -43.94 -12.87 -8.11
N ALA A 153 -42.90 -13.41 -7.48
CA ALA A 153 -42.89 -13.68 -6.05
C ALA A 153 -42.91 -12.39 -5.23
N SER A 154 -43.58 -12.42 -4.07
CA SER A 154 -43.54 -11.33 -3.09
C SER A 154 -42.36 -11.50 -2.15
N VAL A 155 -41.61 -10.42 -1.96
CA VAL A 155 -40.37 -10.39 -1.18
C VAL A 155 -40.34 -9.19 -0.26
N THR A 156 -39.62 -9.31 0.86
CA THR A 156 -39.39 -8.20 1.79
C THR A 156 -37.92 -7.78 1.70
N PRO A 157 -37.57 -6.78 0.86
CA PRO A 157 -36.23 -6.22 0.83
C PRO A 157 -35.89 -5.54 2.17
N ARG A 158 -34.72 -5.89 2.73
CA ARG A 158 -34.14 -5.32 3.95
C ARG A 158 -32.68 -4.93 3.73
N VAL A 159 -32.42 -3.63 3.74
CA VAL A 159 -31.06 -3.06 3.68
C VAL A 159 -30.35 -3.25 5.01
N ASP A 160 -29.04 -3.49 5.00
CA ASP A 160 -28.24 -3.49 6.23
C ASP A 160 -28.20 -2.06 6.84
N PRO A 161 -28.83 -1.82 8.00
CA PRO A 161 -28.93 -0.49 8.56
C PRO A 161 -27.59 0.06 9.04
N SER A 162 -26.66 -0.82 9.43
CA SER A 162 -25.35 -0.42 9.95
C SER A 162 -24.45 0.08 8.83
N LEU A 163 -24.41 -0.64 7.71
CA LEU A 163 -23.65 -0.26 6.53
C LEU A 163 -24.25 0.98 5.87
N ARG A 164 -25.58 1.04 5.74
CA ARG A 164 -26.27 2.25 5.24
C ARG A 164 -25.93 3.47 6.09
N ALA A 165 -26.02 3.36 7.43
CA ALA A 165 -25.71 4.49 8.30
C ALA A 165 -24.26 4.95 8.14
N ALA A 166 -23.30 4.03 8.02
CA ALA A 166 -21.90 4.37 7.80
C ALA A 166 -21.67 5.09 6.45
N THR A 167 -22.25 4.57 5.36
CA THR A 167 -22.21 5.20 4.03
C THR A 167 -22.84 6.59 4.04
N VAL A 168 -24.01 6.74 4.70
CA VAL A 168 -24.71 8.02 4.83
C VAL A 168 -23.88 9.07 5.55
N ARG A 169 -23.16 8.70 6.62
CA ARG A 169 -22.24 9.62 7.33
C ARG A 169 -21.11 10.07 6.42
N ASN A 170 -20.45 9.11 5.75
CA ASN A 170 -19.37 9.39 4.82
C ASN A 170 -19.85 10.26 3.64
N HIS A 171 -21.04 10.01 3.08
CA HIS A 171 -21.61 10.83 2.01
C HIS A 171 -21.83 12.27 2.48
N SER A 172 -22.50 12.42 3.63
CA SER A 172 -22.82 13.74 4.19
C SER A 172 -21.55 14.54 4.52
N ALA A 173 -20.50 13.88 5.01
CA ALA A 173 -19.20 14.50 5.24
C ALA A 173 -18.52 14.94 3.94
N THR A 174 -18.73 14.25 2.81
CA THR A 174 -18.18 14.67 1.51
C THR A 174 -18.65 16.07 1.11
N HIS A 175 -19.91 16.43 1.35
CA HIS A 175 -20.45 17.76 1.05
C HIS A 175 -19.82 18.85 1.93
N LEU A 176 -19.67 18.60 3.23
CA LEU A 176 -18.98 19.51 4.15
C LEU A 176 -17.49 19.66 3.77
N LEU A 177 -16.85 18.54 3.41
CA LEU A 177 -15.45 18.53 2.99
C LEU A 177 -15.23 19.33 1.71
N HIS A 178 -16.10 19.16 0.71
CA HIS A 178 -16.01 19.89 -0.55
C HIS A 178 -16.11 21.40 -0.32
N GLN A 179 -17.07 21.86 0.47
CA GLN A 179 -17.20 23.26 0.81
C GLN A 179 -15.99 23.78 1.62
N ALA A 180 -15.53 23.03 2.62
CA ALA A 180 -14.36 23.41 3.41
C ALA A 180 -13.10 23.55 2.55
N LEU A 181 -12.90 22.65 1.57
CA LEU A 181 -11.81 22.76 0.61
C LEU A 181 -11.89 24.04 -0.22
N ARG A 182 -13.08 24.41 -0.70
CA ARG A 182 -13.27 25.67 -1.44
C ARG A 182 -12.96 26.90 -0.58
N MET A 183 -13.35 26.89 0.69
CA MET A 183 -13.06 28.00 1.61
C MET A 183 -11.57 28.14 1.92
N VAL A 184 -10.85 27.03 2.07
CA VAL A 184 -9.42 27.05 2.44
C VAL A 184 -8.51 27.26 1.23
N LEU A 185 -8.81 26.62 0.11
CA LEU A 185 -7.95 26.62 -1.07
C LEU A 185 -8.39 27.62 -2.14
N GLY A 186 -9.69 27.92 -2.24
CA GLY A 186 -10.29 28.82 -3.22
C GLY A 186 -11.32 28.16 -4.14
N ASP A 187 -12.04 28.99 -4.91
CA ASP A 187 -13.16 28.56 -5.76
C ASP A 187 -12.77 27.71 -6.98
N HIS A 188 -11.49 27.59 -7.31
CA HIS A 188 -11.02 26.71 -8.38
C HIS A 188 -11.10 25.22 -8.03
N VAL A 189 -11.35 24.89 -6.77
CA VAL A 189 -11.61 23.53 -6.32
C VAL A 189 -12.93 23.05 -6.91
N GLN A 190 -12.85 22.05 -7.78
CA GLN A 190 -13.99 21.37 -8.38
C GLN A 190 -13.81 19.87 -8.21
N GLN A 191 -14.90 19.16 -7.92
CA GLN A 191 -14.91 17.70 -7.87
C GLN A 191 -14.43 17.10 -9.20
N LYS A 192 -13.56 16.09 -9.16
CA LYS A 192 -13.13 15.28 -10.32
C LYS A 192 -13.51 13.81 -10.16
N GLY A 193 -13.92 13.41 -8.97
CA GLY A 193 -14.34 12.05 -8.65
C GLY A 193 -14.76 11.94 -7.18
N SER A 194 -15.64 11.00 -6.89
CA SER A 194 -16.08 10.71 -5.53
C SER A 194 -16.29 9.20 -5.39
N LEU A 195 -15.91 8.65 -4.24
CA LEU A 195 -16.26 7.30 -3.83
C LEU A 195 -16.59 7.32 -2.34
N VAL A 196 -17.75 6.80 -1.98
CA VAL A 196 -18.27 6.77 -0.62
C VAL A 196 -18.67 5.33 -0.31
N THR A 197 -17.93 4.70 0.59
CA THR A 197 -18.18 3.36 1.10
C THR A 197 -18.55 3.42 2.58
N PRO A 198 -19.01 2.31 3.21
CA PRO A 198 -19.19 2.25 4.65
C PRO A 198 -17.91 2.55 5.44
N GLU A 199 -16.75 2.17 4.91
CA GLU A 199 -15.46 2.27 5.60
C GLU A 199 -14.84 3.66 5.47
N ARG A 200 -15.00 4.33 4.33
CA ARG A 200 -14.38 5.63 4.07
C ARG A 200 -15.06 6.43 2.95
N LEU A 201 -14.73 7.72 2.89
CA LEU A 201 -14.95 8.56 1.72
C LEU A 201 -13.63 8.89 1.03
N ARG A 202 -13.71 9.09 -0.28
CA ARG A 202 -12.62 9.51 -1.15
C ARG A 202 -13.13 10.60 -2.06
N PHE A 203 -12.48 11.75 -2.01
CA PHE A 203 -12.86 12.93 -2.77
C PHE A 203 -11.70 13.40 -3.64
N ASP A 204 -11.91 13.41 -4.95
CA ASP A 204 -10.93 13.87 -5.92
C ASP A 204 -11.31 15.28 -6.37
N PHE A 205 -10.35 16.20 -6.39
CA PHE A 205 -10.61 17.62 -6.68
C PHE A 205 -9.47 18.28 -7.47
N SER A 206 -9.80 19.35 -8.20
CA SER A 206 -8.80 20.15 -8.91
C SER A 206 -7.99 21.02 -7.96
N HIS A 207 -6.69 20.76 -7.90
CA HIS A 207 -5.72 21.59 -7.18
C HIS A 207 -4.29 21.27 -7.66
N PHE A 208 -3.45 22.30 -7.80
CA PHE A 208 -2.16 22.18 -8.51
C PHE A 208 -0.99 21.76 -7.61
N GLU A 209 -1.09 21.97 -6.29
CA GLU A 209 0.02 21.81 -5.35
C GLU A 209 -0.36 20.96 -4.14
N PRO A 210 0.60 20.31 -3.45
CA PRO A 210 0.34 19.63 -2.18
C PRO A 210 -0.25 20.54 -1.13
N MET A 211 -1.31 20.07 -0.47
CA MET A 211 -1.85 20.78 0.68
C MET A 211 -0.84 20.74 1.82
N THR A 212 -0.69 21.86 2.52
CA THR A 212 0.14 21.89 3.74
C THR A 212 -0.58 21.20 4.89
N ALA A 213 0.18 20.84 5.93
CA ALA A 213 -0.40 20.24 7.13
C ALA A 213 -1.41 21.18 7.80
N GLU A 214 -1.17 22.48 7.76
CA GLU A 214 -2.05 23.51 8.31
C GLU A 214 -3.35 23.63 7.51
N GLN A 215 -3.28 23.57 6.17
CA GLN A 215 -4.48 23.57 5.32
C GLN A 215 -5.34 22.32 5.56
N LEU A 216 -4.72 21.15 5.68
CA LEU A 216 -5.43 19.91 6.00
C LEU A 216 -6.11 19.99 7.37
N ALA A 217 -5.40 20.49 8.38
CA ALA A 217 -5.93 20.68 9.71
C ALA A 217 -7.10 21.69 9.73
N GLU A 218 -7.01 22.77 8.95
CA GLU A 218 -8.08 23.77 8.87
C GLU A 218 -9.33 23.23 8.16
N VAL A 219 -9.16 22.46 7.09
CA VAL A 219 -10.29 21.78 6.42
C VAL A 219 -10.97 20.81 7.39
N GLU A 220 -10.20 19.95 8.08
CA GLU A 220 -10.74 19.04 9.09
C GLU A 220 -11.45 19.78 10.22
N ARG A 221 -10.90 20.91 10.69
CA ARG A 221 -11.48 21.76 11.73
C ARG A 221 -12.84 22.32 11.29
N LEU A 222 -12.93 22.90 10.09
CA LEU A 222 -14.17 23.46 9.55
C LEU A 222 -15.27 22.41 9.41
N VAL A 223 -14.93 21.22 8.89
CA VAL A 223 -15.89 20.11 8.77
C VAL A 223 -16.43 19.72 10.14
N ASN A 224 -15.55 19.51 11.13
CA ASN A 224 -15.97 19.12 12.47
C ASN A 224 -16.72 20.22 13.21
N GLU A 225 -16.44 21.50 12.95
CA GLU A 225 -17.24 22.62 13.45
C GLU A 225 -18.70 22.52 12.98
N GLN A 226 -18.91 22.22 11.68
CA GLN A 226 -20.24 22.04 11.11
C GLN A 226 -20.95 20.77 11.61
N VAL A 227 -20.20 19.70 11.86
CA VAL A 227 -20.73 18.51 12.55
C VAL A 227 -21.22 18.88 13.95
N LEU A 228 -20.39 19.58 14.74
CA LEU A 228 -20.72 19.95 16.12
C LEU A 228 -21.87 20.96 16.21
N ALA A 229 -22.04 21.82 15.21
CA ALA A 229 -23.19 22.72 15.10
C ALA A 229 -24.53 21.95 15.01
N ASN A 230 -24.50 20.69 14.57
CA ASN A 230 -25.64 19.77 14.53
C ASN A 230 -26.88 20.38 13.85
N ALA A 231 -26.69 21.07 12.72
CA ALA A 231 -27.76 21.70 11.96
C ALA A 231 -28.61 20.65 11.23
N PRO A 232 -29.93 20.88 11.06
CA PRO A 232 -30.78 19.96 10.29
C PRO A 232 -30.43 19.99 8.80
N THR A 233 -30.39 18.81 8.18
CA THR A 233 -30.27 18.66 6.74
C THR A 233 -31.61 19.00 6.09
N ARG A 234 -31.59 19.81 5.02
CA ARG A 234 -32.79 20.17 4.27
C ARG A 234 -32.70 19.64 2.85
N ILE A 235 -33.80 19.07 2.38
CA ILE A 235 -33.93 18.49 1.04
C ILE A 235 -35.12 19.15 0.37
N GLU A 236 -34.89 19.75 -0.79
CA GLU A 236 -35.90 20.45 -1.57
C GLU A 236 -35.87 19.98 -3.02
N HIS A 237 -37.05 19.88 -3.63
CA HIS A 237 -37.19 19.63 -5.06
C HIS A 237 -37.56 20.94 -5.75
N MET A 238 -36.71 21.40 -6.65
CA MET A 238 -36.86 22.68 -7.33
C MET A 238 -36.38 22.61 -8.77
N THR A 239 -36.62 23.67 -9.55
CA THR A 239 -36.07 23.78 -10.90
C THR A 239 -34.56 24.05 -10.85
N LEU A 240 -33.87 23.78 -11.97
CA LEU A 240 -32.44 24.04 -12.07
C LEU A 240 -32.09 25.52 -11.86
N ASP A 241 -32.95 26.44 -12.29
CA ASP A 241 -32.71 27.88 -12.17
C ASP A 241 -32.89 28.38 -10.74
N GLU A 242 -33.93 27.90 -10.04
CA GLU A 242 -34.10 28.17 -8.59
C GLU A 242 -32.91 27.64 -7.77
N ALA A 243 -32.37 26.47 -8.12
CA ALA A 243 -31.20 25.91 -7.45
C ALA A 243 -29.95 26.79 -7.63
N LYS A 244 -29.74 27.35 -8.83
CA LYS A 244 -28.64 28.28 -9.11
C LYS A 244 -28.79 29.59 -8.34
N GLU A 245 -30.00 30.15 -8.27
CA GLU A 245 -30.27 31.37 -7.50
C GLU A 245 -29.99 31.19 -6.02
N LYS A 246 -30.21 29.99 -5.48
CA LYS A 246 -29.89 29.62 -4.10
C LYS A 246 -28.39 29.42 -3.84
N GLY A 247 -27.56 29.53 -4.87
CA GLY A 247 -26.10 29.35 -4.76
C GLY A 247 -25.66 27.90 -4.70
N ALA A 248 -26.50 26.95 -5.14
CA ALA A 248 -26.12 25.55 -5.15
C ALA A 248 -24.88 25.33 -6.03
N ALA A 249 -23.85 24.67 -5.48
CA ALA A 249 -22.70 24.29 -6.27
C ALA A 249 -23.15 23.22 -7.29
N ALA A 250 -23.14 23.59 -8.57
CA ALA A 250 -23.49 22.68 -9.64
C ALA A 250 -22.35 21.66 -9.84
N LEU A 251 -22.55 20.44 -9.33
CA LEU A 251 -21.70 19.29 -9.62
C LEU A 251 -21.97 18.78 -11.05
N PHE A 252 -21.37 19.47 -12.03
CA PHE A 252 -21.09 19.02 -13.40
C PHE A 252 -22.25 18.84 -14.41
N GLU A 253 -21.93 19.25 -15.66
CA GLU A 253 -22.05 18.62 -17.01
C GLU A 253 -23.10 17.54 -17.33
N ALA A 254 -24.01 17.17 -16.43
CA ALA A 254 -25.08 16.21 -16.69
C ALA A 254 -26.33 16.91 -17.24
N LYS A 255 -27.08 16.21 -18.11
CA LYS A 255 -28.45 16.62 -18.45
C LYS A 255 -29.34 16.33 -17.25
N TYR A 256 -29.79 17.37 -16.57
CA TYR A 256 -30.73 17.28 -15.46
C TYR A 256 -32.17 17.18 -15.99
N ALA A 257 -33.03 16.52 -15.23
CA ALA A 257 -34.47 16.60 -15.43
C ALA A 257 -34.99 17.99 -15.02
N ASP A 258 -36.24 18.32 -15.39
CA ASP A 258 -36.86 19.62 -15.11
C ASP A 258 -36.96 19.93 -13.60
N SER A 259 -36.94 18.89 -12.75
CA SER A 259 -36.87 19.00 -11.29
C SER A 259 -35.61 18.31 -10.76
N VAL A 260 -34.85 19.03 -9.93
CA VAL A 260 -33.63 18.56 -9.28
C VAL A 260 -33.80 18.51 -7.75
N ARG A 261 -33.12 17.55 -7.12
CA ARG A 261 -33.05 17.42 -5.67
C ARG A 261 -31.86 18.20 -5.14
N VAL A 262 -32.11 19.24 -4.35
CA VAL A 262 -31.11 20.09 -3.72
C VAL A 262 -30.98 19.71 -2.25
N LEU A 263 -29.75 19.48 -1.82
CA LEU A 263 -29.36 19.19 -0.46
C LEU A 263 -28.70 20.42 0.15
N THR A 264 -29.16 20.81 1.34
CA THR A 264 -28.48 21.79 2.19
C THR A 264 -28.07 21.13 3.50
N ILE A 265 -26.78 21.23 3.86
CA ILE A 265 -26.23 20.66 5.09
C ILE A 265 -25.22 21.60 5.76
N GLY A 266 -25.26 21.63 7.09
CA GLY A 266 -24.45 22.53 7.92
C GLY A 266 -25.22 23.76 8.40
N ALA A 267 -24.66 24.47 9.37
CA ALA A 267 -25.20 25.73 9.87
C ALA A 267 -25.04 26.83 8.81
N ASP A 268 -25.96 27.79 8.81
CA ASP A 268 -25.93 28.94 7.89
C ASP A 268 -25.82 28.55 6.41
N ASP A 269 -26.44 27.42 6.07
CA ASP A 269 -26.45 26.84 4.72
C ASP A 269 -25.05 26.61 4.15
N PHE A 270 -24.14 26.14 5.02
CA PHE A 270 -22.73 25.93 4.72
C PHE A 270 -22.48 25.26 3.36
N SER A 271 -23.12 24.12 3.09
CA SER A 271 -23.03 23.43 1.80
C SER A 271 -24.43 23.28 1.19
N ILE A 272 -24.57 23.71 -0.07
CA ILE A 272 -25.78 23.59 -0.88
C ILE A 272 -25.39 22.93 -2.20
N GLU A 273 -25.87 21.72 -2.48
CA GLU A 273 -25.45 20.93 -3.64
C GLU A 273 -26.61 20.13 -4.24
N LEU A 274 -26.54 19.84 -5.54
CA LEU A 274 -27.46 18.90 -6.18
C LEU A 274 -26.96 17.48 -5.86
N CYS A 275 -27.76 16.71 -5.12
CA CYS A 275 -27.38 15.35 -4.76
C CYS A 275 -28.59 14.41 -4.74
N GLY A 276 -28.46 13.26 -5.39
CA GLY A 276 -29.44 12.18 -5.37
C GLY A 276 -29.17 11.12 -4.30
N GLY A 277 -28.14 11.28 -3.48
CA GLY A 277 -27.73 10.32 -2.46
C GLY A 277 -28.57 10.32 -1.19
N THR A 278 -28.24 9.37 -0.32
CA THR A 278 -28.81 9.28 1.04
C THR A 278 -27.95 10.07 2.02
N HIS A 279 -28.58 10.88 2.88
CA HIS A 279 -27.89 11.78 3.81
C HIS A 279 -28.41 11.66 5.23
N VAL A 280 -27.59 12.14 6.17
CA VAL A 280 -27.96 12.25 7.58
C VAL A 280 -29.12 13.23 7.77
N ALA A 281 -29.92 13.03 8.81
CA ALA A 281 -30.98 13.97 9.17
C ALA A 281 -30.40 15.27 9.74
N ARG A 282 -29.27 15.19 10.45
CA ARG A 282 -28.56 16.35 11.00
C ARG A 282 -27.06 16.20 10.82
N SER A 283 -26.33 17.31 10.70
CA SER A 283 -24.87 17.28 10.54
C SER A 283 -24.15 16.59 11.71
N GLY A 284 -24.74 16.60 12.91
CA GLY A 284 -24.18 15.91 14.09
C GLY A 284 -24.20 14.39 13.98
N ASP A 285 -25.10 13.81 13.19
CA ASP A 285 -25.21 12.35 13.03
C ASP A 285 -24.02 11.75 12.26
N ILE A 286 -23.25 12.59 11.56
CA ILE A 286 -21.98 12.24 10.91
C ILE A 286 -20.98 11.72 11.95
N GLY A 287 -20.96 12.33 13.13
CA GLY A 287 -19.88 12.17 14.10
C GLY A 287 -18.57 12.78 13.60
N CYS A 288 -17.47 12.50 14.29
CA CYS A 288 -16.16 13.06 13.94
C CYS A 288 -15.76 12.65 12.51
N CYS A 289 -15.26 13.61 11.74
CA CYS A 289 -14.64 13.38 10.43
C CYS A 289 -13.12 13.53 10.58
N HIS A 290 -12.36 12.57 10.08
CA HIS A 290 -10.89 12.59 10.12
C HIS A 290 -10.30 12.31 8.75
N ILE A 291 -9.42 13.21 8.29
CA ILE A 291 -8.65 13.07 7.05
C ILE A 291 -7.49 12.12 7.32
N VAL A 292 -7.50 10.97 6.63
CA VAL A 292 -6.48 9.93 6.77
C VAL A 292 -5.27 10.23 5.88
N ALA A 293 -5.53 10.72 4.67
CA ALA A 293 -4.48 10.94 3.69
C ALA A 293 -4.89 11.97 2.64
N GLU A 294 -3.87 12.62 2.08
CA GLU A 294 -3.95 13.49 0.92
C GLU A 294 -2.83 13.09 -0.05
N ALA A 295 -3.16 12.92 -1.34
CA ALA A 295 -2.18 12.61 -2.38
C ALA A 295 -2.56 13.17 -3.77
N GLY A 296 -1.56 13.54 -4.57
CA GLY A 296 -1.74 13.83 -5.99
C GLY A 296 -1.93 12.57 -6.82
N ILE A 297 -2.97 12.51 -7.65
CA ILE A 297 -3.30 11.33 -8.47
C ILE A 297 -3.09 11.54 -9.98
N ALA A 298 -3.19 12.79 -10.43
CA ALA A 298 -2.90 13.21 -11.79
C ALA A 298 -2.46 14.69 -11.77
N SER A 299 -1.99 15.21 -12.89
CA SER A 299 -1.58 16.61 -12.94
C SER A 299 -2.79 17.53 -12.71
N GLY A 300 -2.68 18.42 -11.72
CA GLY A 300 -3.77 19.30 -11.30
C GLY A 300 -4.94 18.61 -10.57
N VAL A 301 -4.81 17.33 -10.20
CA VAL A 301 -5.87 16.58 -9.48
C VAL A 301 -5.31 15.92 -8.23
N ARG A 302 -5.98 16.19 -7.10
CA ARG A 302 -5.64 15.67 -5.78
C ARG A 302 -6.77 14.82 -5.22
N ARG A 303 -6.42 13.97 -4.26
CA ARG A 303 -7.34 13.06 -3.57
C ARG A 303 -7.19 13.23 -2.08
N ILE A 304 -8.32 13.41 -1.40
CA ILE A 304 -8.43 13.27 0.05
C ILE A 304 -9.19 11.98 0.35
N GLU A 305 -8.66 11.20 1.29
CA GLU A 305 -9.38 10.09 1.92
C GLU A 305 -9.67 10.45 3.37
N ALA A 306 -10.93 10.28 3.79
CA ALA A 306 -11.38 10.56 5.14
C ALA A 306 -12.32 9.47 5.66
N ILE A 307 -12.46 9.41 6.98
CA ILE A 307 -13.30 8.46 7.71
C ILE A 307 -14.19 9.21 8.69
N THR A 308 -15.39 8.68 8.95
CA THR A 308 -16.35 9.32 9.85
C THR A 308 -16.84 8.40 10.97
N GLY A 309 -17.45 8.99 12.00
CA GLY A 309 -18.19 8.29 13.04
C GLY A 309 -17.40 7.17 13.70
N GLU A 310 -17.93 5.94 13.66
CA GLU A 310 -17.29 4.76 14.26
C GLU A 310 -15.95 4.41 13.62
N GLY A 311 -15.79 4.65 12.30
CA GLY A 311 -14.51 4.44 11.61
C GLY A 311 -13.42 5.34 12.16
N ALA A 312 -13.73 6.62 12.38
CA ALA A 312 -12.82 7.58 13.01
C ALA A 312 -12.47 7.18 14.46
N LEU A 313 -13.47 6.79 15.26
CA LEU A 313 -13.23 6.32 16.63
C LEU A 313 -12.35 5.07 16.70
N ALA A 314 -12.57 4.10 15.80
CA ALA A 314 -11.74 2.90 15.70
C ALA A 314 -10.29 3.25 15.33
N TYR A 315 -10.11 4.19 14.39
CA TYR A 315 -8.80 4.69 14.01
C TYR A 315 -8.07 5.34 15.19
N PHE A 316 -8.72 6.26 15.93
CA PHE A 316 -8.10 6.92 17.08
C PHE A 316 -7.68 5.95 18.17
N ARG A 317 -8.53 4.95 18.49
CA ARG A 317 -8.19 3.88 19.45
C ARG A 317 -6.95 3.10 19.01
N GLU A 318 -6.83 2.79 17.72
CA GLU A 318 -5.65 2.08 17.20
C GLU A 318 -4.39 2.97 17.22
N GLN A 319 -4.51 4.27 16.98
CA GLN A 319 -3.38 5.20 17.14
C GLN A 319 -2.93 5.31 18.60
N GLU A 320 -3.86 5.46 19.54
CA GLU A 320 -3.55 5.50 20.97
C GLU A 320 -2.88 4.19 21.42
N ALA A 321 -3.43 3.04 21.03
CA ALA A 321 -2.85 1.74 21.33
C ALA A 321 -1.44 1.58 20.71
N ARG A 322 -1.21 2.12 19.51
CA ARG A 322 0.10 2.10 18.86
C ARG A 322 1.13 2.91 19.64
N VAL A 323 0.78 4.12 20.06
CA VAL A 323 1.66 4.96 20.89
C VAL A 323 1.95 4.28 22.23
N ALA A 324 0.93 3.71 22.88
CA ALA A 324 1.11 2.96 24.13
C ALA A 324 2.08 1.78 23.96
N ARG A 325 1.92 0.96 22.91
CA ARG A 325 2.85 -0.17 22.60
C ARG A 325 4.28 0.29 22.35
N ILE A 326 4.48 1.48 21.77
CA ILE A 326 5.82 2.06 21.59
C ILE A 326 6.38 2.52 22.95
N GLY A 327 5.56 3.22 23.75
CA GLY A 327 5.90 3.64 25.10
C GLY A 327 6.35 2.48 25.99
N GLU A 328 5.64 1.35 25.98
CA GLU A 328 6.01 0.14 26.72
C GLU A 328 7.41 -0.39 26.34
N ARG A 329 7.73 -0.43 25.04
CA ARG A 329 9.04 -0.89 24.54
C ARG A 329 10.17 0.05 24.95
N LEU A 330 9.89 1.35 24.98
CA LEU A 330 10.83 2.40 25.38
C LEU A 330 10.88 2.62 26.90
N LYS A 331 9.96 1.98 27.64
CA LYS A 331 9.70 2.22 29.07
C LYS A 331 9.44 3.71 29.36
N ALA A 332 8.63 4.35 28.53
CA ALA A 332 8.28 5.76 28.60
C ALA A 332 6.75 5.94 28.53
N LYS A 333 6.26 7.05 29.10
CA LYS A 333 4.86 7.45 28.92
C LYS A 333 4.62 7.95 27.49
N PRO A 334 3.37 7.91 26.97
CA PRO A 334 3.04 8.38 25.63
C PRO A 334 3.60 9.77 25.29
N GLU A 335 3.53 10.71 26.23
CA GLU A 335 3.98 12.09 26.04
C GLU A 335 5.50 12.23 25.94
N GLN A 336 6.24 11.21 26.37
CA GLN A 336 7.69 11.16 26.39
C GLN A 336 8.27 10.29 25.27
N VAL A 337 7.42 9.69 24.43
CA VAL A 337 7.84 8.75 23.38
C VAL A 337 8.79 9.44 22.40
N GLU A 338 8.47 10.64 21.93
CA GLU A 338 9.29 11.38 20.96
C GLU A 338 10.69 11.72 21.50
N GLU A 339 10.76 12.27 22.71
CA GLU A 339 12.01 12.56 23.40
C GLU A 339 12.85 11.27 23.56
N ARG A 340 12.20 10.18 23.95
CA ARG A 340 12.88 8.90 24.18
C ARG A 340 13.40 8.26 22.89
N VAL A 341 12.65 8.37 21.80
CA VAL A 341 13.10 7.96 20.46
C VAL A 341 14.29 8.80 20.03
N THR A 342 14.23 10.12 20.21
CA THR A 342 15.33 11.04 19.84
C THR A 342 16.61 10.68 20.59
N SER A 343 16.54 10.53 21.92
CA SER A 343 17.66 10.10 22.75
C SER A 343 18.21 8.73 22.34
N LEU A 344 17.35 7.78 21.96
CA LEU A 344 17.78 6.46 21.48
C LEU A 344 18.53 6.55 20.14
N VAL A 345 18.06 7.37 19.20
CA VAL A 345 18.71 7.61 17.91
C VAL A 345 20.08 8.27 18.09
N GLU A 346 20.17 9.28 18.95
CA GLU A 346 21.43 9.95 19.28
C GLU A 346 22.43 9.00 19.93
N ARG A 347 21.99 8.23 20.93
CA ARG A 347 22.82 7.21 21.58
C ARG A 347 23.30 6.14 20.61
N ASN A 348 22.47 5.71 19.66
CA ASN A 348 22.89 4.77 18.62
C ASN A 348 24.00 5.35 17.75
N ARG A 349 23.90 6.63 17.35
CA ARG A 349 24.96 7.31 16.59
C ARG A 349 26.26 7.45 17.40
N GLU A 350 26.17 7.68 18.71
CA GLU A 350 27.33 7.74 19.60
C GLU A 350 28.00 6.37 19.75
N LEU A 351 27.21 5.31 19.99
CA LEU A 351 27.70 3.94 20.09
C LEU A 351 28.36 3.47 18.78
N GLU A 352 27.80 3.84 17.62
CA GLU A 352 28.42 3.58 16.32
C GLU A 352 29.80 4.25 16.20
N LYS A 353 29.92 5.52 16.61
CA LYS A 353 31.22 6.24 16.63
C LYS A 353 32.20 5.62 17.61
N GLU A 354 31.73 5.21 18.79
CA GLU A 354 32.58 4.56 19.80
C GLU A 354 33.06 3.20 19.32
N LEU A 355 32.21 2.40 18.68
CA LEU A 355 32.57 1.14 18.06
C LEU A 355 33.67 1.32 17.02
N GLU A 356 33.55 2.30 16.13
CA GLU A 356 34.59 2.60 15.14
C GLU A 356 35.91 3.05 15.81
N ARG A 357 35.84 3.84 16.88
CA ARG A 357 37.02 4.24 17.66
C ARG A 357 37.68 3.05 18.36
N LEU A 358 36.91 2.14 18.93
CA LEU A 358 37.41 0.94 19.60
C LEU A 358 38.03 -0.03 18.60
N LYS A 359 37.41 -0.26 17.45
CA LYS A 359 38.00 -1.04 16.35
C LYS A 359 39.33 -0.45 15.89
N ALA A 360 39.41 0.87 15.71
CA ALA A 360 40.65 1.54 15.33
C ALA A 360 41.75 1.37 16.41
N LYS A 361 41.41 1.46 17.70
CA LYS A 361 42.34 1.20 18.80
C LYS A 361 42.82 -0.25 18.83
N LEU A 362 41.92 -1.22 18.66
CA LEU A 362 42.26 -2.64 18.62
C LEU A 362 43.17 -2.96 17.44
N ALA A 363 42.90 -2.41 16.26
CA ALA A 363 43.78 -2.55 15.10
C ALA A 363 45.18 -1.99 15.38
N SER A 364 45.29 -0.82 16.03
CA SER A 364 46.58 -0.20 16.36
C SER A 364 47.37 -0.98 17.42
N ALA A 365 46.69 -1.54 18.42
CA ALA A 365 47.31 -2.41 19.42
C ALA A 365 47.83 -3.71 18.78
N ALA A 366 47.00 -4.37 17.97
CA ALA A 366 47.39 -5.55 17.21
C ALA A 366 48.61 -5.27 16.32
N GLY A 367 48.64 -4.12 15.63
CA GLY A 367 49.81 -3.70 14.83
C GLY A 367 51.07 -3.49 15.66
N SER A 368 50.96 -3.05 16.92
CA SER A 368 52.14 -2.83 17.77
C SER A 368 52.77 -4.15 18.21
N ASP A 369 51.95 -5.15 18.54
CA ASP A 369 52.44 -6.51 18.85
C ASP A 369 53.08 -7.19 17.63
N MET A 370 52.57 -6.92 16.42
CA MET A 370 53.09 -7.49 15.18
C MET A 370 54.49 -7.01 14.80
N LEU A 371 54.91 -5.83 15.24
CA LEU A 371 56.25 -5.31 14.97
C LEU A 371 57.35 -6.17 15.60
N GLY A 372 57.05 -6.87 16.70
CA GLY A 372 57.98 -7.81 17.33
C GLY A 372 58.24 -9.08 16.50
N GLU A 373 57.38 -9.38 15.53
CA GLU A 373 57.49 -10.56 14.65
C GLU A 373 58.12 -10.24 13.29
N ALA A 374 58.63 -9.02 13.10
CA ALA A 374 59.29 -8.62 11.85
C ALA A 374 60.64 -9.33 11.69
N HIS A 375 60.88 -9.93 10.52
CA HIS A 375 62.11 -10.64 10.19
C HIS A 375 63.01 -9.79 9.29
N GLU A 376 64.33 -9.84 9.52
CA GLU A 376 65.29 -9.13 8.68
C GLU A 376 65.79 -10.04 7.54
N VAL A 377 65.62 -9.59 6.30
CA VAL A 377 66.06 -10.30 5.09
C VAL A 377 66.94 -9.37 4.27
N LYS A 378 68.23 -9.71 4.11
CA LYS A 378 69.22 -8.91 3.35
C LYS A 378 69.27 -7.44 3.77
N GLY A 379 69.16 -7.16 5.07
CA GLY A 379 69.18 -5.80 5.62
C GLY A 379 67.84 -5.03 5.53
N ILE A 380 66.76 -5.69 5.12
CA ILE A 380 65.41 -5.11 5.02
C ILE A 380 64.49 -5.81 6.02
N LYS A 381 63.75 -5.05 6.83
CA LYS A 381 62.74 -5.61 7.73
C LYS A 381 61.49 -5.98 6.94
N VAL A 382 61.04 -7.22 7.08
CA VAL A 382 59.86 -7.77 6.40
C VAL A 382 58.85 -8.26 7.43
N LEU A 383 57.61 -7.79 7.33
CA LEU A 383 56.50 -8.22 8.17
C LEU A 383 55.41 -8.81 7.28
N ALA A 384 55.13 -10.11 7.44
CA ALA A 384 54.08 -10.81 6.70
C ALA A 384 53.15 -11.50 7.70
N LYS A 385 51.86 -11.10 7.77
CA LYS A 385 50.92 -11.70 8.71
C LYS A 385 49.50 -11.82 8.15
N ARG A 386 48.84 -12.93 8.50
CA ARG A 386 47.41 -13.13 8.30
C ARG A 386 46.65 -12.55 9.50
N LEU A 387 45.63 -11.75 9.21
CA LEU A 387 44.74 -11.13 10.19
C LEU A 387 43.33 -11.70 10.06
N GLU A 388 42.61 -11.75 11.17
CA GLU A 388 41.24 -12.25 11.24
C GLU A 388 40.30 -11.12 11.72
N GLY A 389 39.11 -11.04 11.14
CA GLY A 389 38.06 -10.10 11.58
C GLY A 389 38.26 -8.62 11.22
N VAL A 390 39.21 -8.29 10.35
CA VAL A 390 39.53 -6.90 9.94
C VAL A 390 38.96 -6.60 8.56
N SER A 391 38.27 -5.47 8.39
CA SER A 391 37.74 -5.04 7.09
C SER A 391 38.83 -4.47 6.17
N GLY A 392 38.56 -4.45 4.85
CA GLY A 392 39.50 -3.91 3.86
C GLY A 392 39.86 -2.42 4.03
N LYS A 393 39.02 -1.62 4.71
CA LYS A 393 39.31 -0.22 5.03
C LYS A 393 40.27 -0.12 6.22
N GLU A 394 40.09 -0.95 7.24
CA GLU A 394 40.95 -1.02 8.42
C GLU A 394 42.34 -1.59 8.08
N LEU A 395 42.41 -2.54 7.13
CA LEU A 395 43.68 -3.09 6.63
C LEU A 395 44.62 -2.02 6.08
N ARG A 396 44.11 -1.01 5.36
CA ARG A 396 44.91 0.11 4.85
C ARG A 396 45.49 0.94 5.99
N GLY A 397 44.63 1.31 6.95
CA GLY A 397 45.06 2.08 8.12
C GLY A 397 46.13 1.36 8.93
N LEU A 398 46.00 0.03 9.09
CA LEU A 398 46.99 -0.78 9.78
C LEU A 398 48.32 -0.89 9.02
N LEU A 399 48.27 -1.07 7.69
CA LEU A 399 49.46 -1.08 6.84
C LEU A 399 50.25 0.23 6.97
N ASP A 400 49.58 1.37 6.86
CA ASP A 400 50.23 2.68 6.96
C ASP A 400 50.86 2.90 8.35
N GLN A 401 50.17 2.50 9.42
CA GLN A 401 50.73 2.55 10.78
C GLN A 401 51.98 1.66 10.94
N LEU A 402 51.94 0.43 10.41
CA LEU A 402 53.07 -0.50 10.47
C LEU A 402 54.28 0.01 9.68
N LYS A 403 54.05 0.54 8.46
CA LYS A 403 55.11 1.19 7.66
C LYS A 403 55.78 2.33 8.43
N ASN A 404 54.97 3.22 9.02
CA ASN A 404 55.49 4.38 9.76
C ASN A 404 56.31 3.96 10.99
N LYS A 405 55.92 2.89 11.69
CA LYS A 405 56.65 2.39 12.87
C LYS A 405 57.90 1.57 12.52
N LEU A 406 57.92 0.88 11.37
CA LEU A 406 59.10 0.12 10.90
C LEU A 406 60.22 1.04 10.42
N GLY A 407 59.89 2.25 9.95
CA GLY A 407 60.84 3.24 9.42
C GLY A 407 61.35 2.87 8.02
N SER A 408 61.95 1.68 7.88
CA SER A 408 62.38 1.09 6.62
C SER A 408 62.01 -0.40 6.59
N GLY A 409 61.15 -0.80 5.64
CA GLY A 409 60.72 -2.19 5.53
C GLY A 409 59.59 -2.46 4.53
N VAL A 410 59.27 -3.75 4.39
CA VAL A 410 58.21 -4.29 3.54
C VAL A 410 57.15 -4.95 4.42
N VAL A 411 55.89 -4.55 4.27
CA VAL A 411 54.77 -5.11 5.02
C VAL A 411 53.78 -5.74 4.06
N VAL A 412 53.37 -6.99 4.33
CA VAL A 412 52.32 -7.71 3.61
C VAL A 412 51.29 -8.21 4.60
N LEU A 413 50.04 -7.76 4.48
CA LEU A 413 48.93 -8.18 5.32
C LEU A 413 47.87 -8.89 4.48
N GLY A 414 47.28 -9.93 5.04
CA GLY A 414 46.17 -10.65 4.42
C GLY A 414 45.03 -10.91 5.39
N VAL A 415 43.79 -10.71 4.94
CA VAL A 415 42.59 -11.16 5.66
C VAL A 415 41.85 -12.18 4.81
N GLY A 416 41.55 -13.31 5.42
CA GLY A 416 40.60 -14.27 4.85
C GLY A 416 39.23 -14.05 5.46
N ASP A 417 38.25 -13.71 4.63
CA ASP A 417 36.84 -13.73 5.01
C ASP A 417 36.30 -15.14 4.76
N GLU A 418 36.23 -15.94 5.83
CA GLU A 418 35.78 -17.34 5.78
C GLU A 418 34.29 -17.46 5.44
N GLN A 419 33.48 -16.41 5.67
CA GLN A 419 32.05 -16.41 5.35
C GLN A 419 31.78 -16.02 3.90
N ALA A 420 32.56 -15.08 3.34
CA ALA A 420 32.43 -14.65 1.95
C ALA A 420 33.31 -15.45 0.96
N GLY A 421 34.23 -16.29 1.45
CA GLY A 421 35.19 -17.03 0.62
C GLY A 421 36.16 -16.13 -0.15
N LYS A 422 36.43 -14.93 0.38
CA LYS A 422 37.27 -13.91 -0.28
C LYS A 422 38.52 -13.63 0.55
N VAL A 423 39.65 -13.45 -0.14
CA VAL A 423 40.92 -13.05 0.48
C VAL A 423 41.22 -11.62 0.06
N SER A 424 41.43 -10.74 1.04
CA SER A 424 41.92 -9.37 0.83
C SER A 424 43.39 -9.31 1.19
N LEU A 425 44.24 -8.96 0.24
CA LEU A 425 45.68 -8.79 0.43
C LEU A 425 46.05 -7.32 0.24
N ILE A 426 46.98 -6.84 1.05
CA ILE A 426 47.57 -5.52 0.89
C ILE A 426 49.06 -5.60 1.21
N ALA A 427 49.89 -4.94 0.39
CA ALA A 427 51.30 -4.76 0.71
C ALA A 427 51.70 -3.28 0.61
N GLY A 428 52.70 -2.94 1.40
CA GLY A 428 53.24 -1.60 1.51
C GLY A 428 54.75 -1.66 1.66
N VAL A 429 55.43 -0.82 0.88
CA VAL A 429 56.89 -0.64 0.92
C VAL A 429 57.14 0.81 1.35
N THR A 430 58.09 1.02 2.26
CA THR A 430 58.50 2.37 2.68
C THR A 430 59.24 3.11 1.55
N ASP A 431 59.19 4.43 1.55
CA ASP A 431 59.60 5.26 0.40
C ASP A 431 61.08 5.07 0.02
N ASP A 432 61.93 4.79 0.99
CA ASP A 432 63.36 4.49 0.82
C ASP A 432 63.64 3.19 0.04
N LEU A 433 62.69 2.26 -0.01
CA LEU A 433 62.80 0.96 -0.68
C LEU A 433 62.01 0.87 -1.98
N THR A 434 61.20 1.89 -2.32
CA THR A 434 60.36 1.91 -3.53
C THR A 434 61.15 1.81 -4.84
N GLY A 435 62.40 2.29 -4.86
CA GLY A 435 63.30 2.17 -6.02
C GLY A 435 63.85 0.74 -6.24
N ARG A 436 63.77 -0.14 -5.22
CA ARG A 436 64.28 -1.52 -5.26
C ARG A 436 63.16 -2.56 -5.26
N ILE A 437 62.01 -2.27 -4.65
CA ILE A 437 60.88 -3.19 -4.51
C ILE A 437 59.59 -2.43 -4.80
N LYS A 438 58.83 -2.88 -5.81
CA LYS A 438 57.50 -2.32 -6.10
C LYS A 438 56.42 -3.07 -5.33
N ALA A 439 55.64 -2.33 -4.54
CA ALA A 439 54.54 -2.89 -3.74
C ALA A 439 53.50 -3.62 -4.61
N GLY A 440 53.20 -3.09 -5.80
CA GLY A 440 52.26 -3.68 -6.76
C GLY A 440 52.70 -5.07 -7.27
N GLU A 441 53.96 -5.18 -7.69
CA GLU A 441 54.56 -6.45 -8.14
C GLU A 441 54.58 -7.49 -7.00
N LEU A 442 54.84 -7.05 -5.76
CA LEU A 442 54.82 -7.92 -4.58
C LEU A 442 53.42 -8.44 -4.25
N VAL A 443 52.39 -7.57 -4.24
CA VAL A 443 50.99 -7.99 -4.03
C VAL A 443 50.55 -8.94 -5.14
N ASN A 444 50.91 -8.67 -6.39
CA ASN A 444 50.57 -9.53 -7.52
C ASN A 444 51.20 -10.91 -7.41
N HIS A 445 52.46 -10.98 -6.95
CA HIS A 445 53.13 -12.26 -6.71
C HIS A 445 52.42 -13.06 -5.62
N VAL A 446 52.07 -12.45 -4.49
CA VAL A 446 51.37 -13.13 -3.38
C VAL A 446 49.92 -13.47 -3.76
N ALA A 447 49.23 -12.58 -4.47
CA ALA A 447 47.87 -12.79 -4.95
C ALA A 447 47.78 -13.99 -5.91
N SER A 448 48.80 -14.19 -6.77
CA SER A 448 48.84 -15.32 -7.70
C SER A 448 48.86 -16.69 -7.01
N GLN A 449 49.48 -16.76 -5.82
CA GLN A 449 49.57 -17.98 -5.01
C GLN A 449 48.26 -18.31 -4.28
N VAL A 450 47.39 -17.31 -4.06
CA VAL A 450 46.07 -17.49 -3.44
C VAL A 450 44.91 -17.43 -4.45
N GLY A 451 45.22 -17.42 -5.75
CA GLY A 451 44.23 -17.44 -6.83
C GLY A 451 43.56 -16.09 -7.15
N GLY A 452 44.15 -14.96 -6.74
CA GLY A 452 43.66 -13.60 -7.00
C GLY A 452 44.49 -12.81 -8.03
N LYS A 453 43.93 -11.73 -8.59
CA LYS A 453 44.64 -10.71 -9.37
C LYS A 453 44.70 -9.40 -8.58
N GLY A 454 45.89 -8.83 -8.38
CA GLY A 454 46.06 -7.52 -7.74
C GLY A 454 45.87 -6.37 -8.74
N GLY A 455 45.42 -5.21 -8.25
CA GLY A 455 45.29 -3.99 -9.02
C GLY A 455 46.41 -3.01 -8.65
N ASP A 456 47.21 -2.61 -9.64
CA ASP A 456 48.20 -1.55 -9.49
C ASP A 456 47.53 -0.18 -9.66
N ALA A 457 47.68 0.71 -8.67
CA ALA A 457 47.40 2.12 -8.84
C ALA A 457 48.57 2.95 -8.26
N PRO A 458 49.41 3.57 -9.10
CA PRO A 458 50.20 4.72 -8.68
C PRO A 458 49.21 5.88 -8.48
N THR A 459 49.00 6.28 -7.22
CA THR A 459 48.07 7.35 -6.80
C THR A 459 46.60 7.19 -7.28
N TRP A 460 45.82 6.42 -6.51
CA TRP A 460 44.34 6.24 -6.41
C TRP A 460 43.44 6.43 -7.67
N PRO A 461 42.56 5.45 -8.02
CA PRO A 461 41.15 5.45 -7.55
C PRO A 461 40.51 4.07 -7.22
N ARG A 462 39.59 4.09 -6.22
CA ARG A 462 38.47 3.17 -5.82
C ARG A 462 38.60 1.62 -5.93
N PRO A 463 38.05 0.85 -4.96
CA PRO A 463 38.15 -0.62 -4.95
C PRO A 463 37.24 -1.27 -6.01
N VAL A 464 37.83 -2.13 -6.85
CA VAL A 464 37.11 -3.01 -7.79
C VAL A 464 36.83 -4.34 -7.11
N ALA A 465 35.57 -4.77 -7.14
CA ALA A 465 35.14 -6.10 -6.73
C ALA A 465 35.58 -7.14 -7.77
N ALA A 466 36.37 -8.14 -7.36
CA ALA A 466 36.61 -9.33 -8.18
C ALA A 466 35.48 -10.34 -7.99
N MET A 467 34.71 -10.57 -9.06
CA MET A 467 33.86 -11.76 -9.24
C MET A 467 34.75 -12.95 -9.62
N SER A 468 34.67 -14.04 -8.89
CA SER A 468 35.20 -15.35 -9.30
C SER A 468 34.02 -16.28 -9.62
N ARG A 469 33.90 -16.71 -10.89
CA ARG A 469 33.11 -17.90 -11.29
C ARG A 469 34.06 -19.04 -11.67
N PRO A 470 33.66 -20.31 -11.46
CA PRO A 470 34.53 -21.48 -11.67
C PRO A 470 34.73 -21.84 -13.16
N CYS A 471 35.85 -22.52 -13.41
CA CYS A 471 36.46 -22.96 -14.68
C CYS A 471 35.52 -23.69 -15.68
N PRO A 472 35.69 -23.52 -17.01
CA PRO A 472 34.82 -24.11 -18.04
C PRO A 472 35.39 -25.39 -18.69
N VAL A 473 34.51 -26.26 -19.19
CA VAL A 473 34.84 -27.32 -20.14
C VAL A 473 34.09 -27.08 -21.46
N ARG A 474 34.89 -26.78 -22.49
CA ARG A 474 34.75 -27.07 -23.94
C ARG A 474 33.91 -26.18 -24.92
N TRP A 475 34.69 -25.55 -25.82
CA TRP A 475 34.58 -25.19 -27.28
C TRP A 475 33.47 -24.19 -27.73
N ILE A 476 33.81 -22.96 -28.17
CA ILE A 476 34.32 -22.53 -29.52
C ILE A 476 33.27 -22.85 -30.61
N ALA A 477 32.73 -21.96 -31.45
CA ALA A 477 32.90 -20.53 -31.71
C ALA A 477 31.68 -20.04 -32.53
N CYS A 478 31.42 -18.74 -32.52
CA CYS A 478 30.60 -18.07 -33.54
C CYS A 478 31.45 -16.94 -34.15
N PRO A 479 31.68 -16.88 -35.47
CA PRO A 479 32.27 -15.71 -36.10
C PRO A 479 31.19 -14.72 -36.57
N CYS A 480 31.51 -13.45 -36.42
CA CYS A 480 30.81 -12.32 -37.03
C CYS A 480 31.01 -12.29 -38.55
N GLY A 481 29.99 -11.86 -39.31
CA GLY A 481 30.19 -11.34 -40.68
C GLY A 481 29.04 -11.53 -41.67
N SER A 482 28.24 -10.46 -41.83
CA SER A 482 27.64 -9.96 -43.08
C SER A 482 26.78 -10.83 -44.04
N SER A 483 25.57 -10.31 -44.28
CA SER A 483 24.86 -10.15 -45.58
C SER A 483 23.98 -11.27 -46.17
N ARG A 484 22.79 -10.81 -46.59
CA ARG A 484 21.84 -11.27 -47.64
C ARG A 484 20.96 -12.52 -47.47
N SER A 485 19.65 -12.23 -47.54
CA SER A 485 18.55 -12.82 -48.33
C SER A 485 18.00 -14.24 -48.10
N SER A 486 16.67 -14.29 -48.32
CA SER A 486 15.78 -15.37 -48.79
C SER A 486 15.27 -16.45 -47.82
N ASP A 487 13.94 -16.38 -47.63
CA ASP A 487 12.93 -17.43 -47.82
C ASP A 487 12.94 -18.74 -47.00
N ASP A 488 11.89 -18.81 -46.18
CA ASP A 488 10.80 -19.80 -46.24
C ASP A 488 10.79 -21.07 -45.36
N HIS A 489 9.57 -21.30 -44.84
CA HIS A 489 8.92 -22.52 -44.34
C HIS A 489 9.08 -23.06 -42.89
N ARG A 490 7.95 -22.87 -42.17
CA ARG A 490 7.10 -23.85 -41.44
C ARG A 490 7.69 -24.70 -40.30
N GLY A 491 7.03 -24.64 -39.14
CA GLY A 491 6.97 -25.77 -38.19
C GLY A 491 6.43 -25.44 -36.80
N ARG A 492 5.24 -25.97 -36.45
CA ARG A 492 4.45 -25.72 -35.23
C ARG A 492 4.92 -26.50 -33.97
N ARG A 493 4.60 -25.95 -32.78
CA ARG A 493 3.96 -26.54 -31.54
C ARG A 493 4.59 -25.91 -30.28
N ARG A 494 3.88 -25.07 -29.50
CA ARG A 494 2.82 -25.27 -28.46
C ARG A 494 3.34 -25.57 -27.03
N ASP A 495 2.90 -24.69 -26.11
CA ASP A 495 2.64 -24.82 -24.66
C ASP A 495 3.90 -24.96 -23.74
N ALA A 496 4.04 -24.44 -22.50
CA ALA A 496 3.24 -23.63 -21.57
C ALA A 496 4.12 -23.33 -20.30
N PHE A 497 3.87 -22.20 -19.61
CA PHE A 497 4.10 -21.90 -18.17
C PHE A 497 5.51 -22.02 -17.48
N GLY A 498 5.95 -20.93 -16.83
CA GLY A 498 6.90 -20.95 -15.67
C GLY A 498 6.15 -21.17 -14.33
N PRO A 499 6.65 -20.76 -13.13
CA PRO A 499 7.96 -20.19 -12.74
C PRO A 499 8.50 -20.67 -11.34
N TRP A 500 9.57 -20.02 -10.84
CA TRP A 500 10.11 -19.94 -9.44
C TRP A 500 11.07 -21.03 -8.90
N PHE A 501 12.35 -20.65 -8.71
CA PHE A 501 13.33 -21.32 -7.85
C PHE A 501 13.87 -20.32 -6.80
N ILE A 502 13.62 -20.60 -5.52
CA ILE A 502 14.23 -19.93 -4.36
C ILE A 502 15.28 -20.88 -3.76
N LYS A 503 16.51 -20.41 -3.54
CA LYS A 503 17.61 -21.14 -2.88
C LYS A 503 17.59 -20.91 -1.36
N PRO A 504 17.91 -21.90 -0.50
CA PRO A 504 18.12 -21.67 0.93
C PRO A 504 19.61 -21.48 1.32
N THR A 505 19.82 -20.67 2.35
CA THR A 505 21.08 -20.26 2.99
C THR A 505 21.54 -21.24 4.09
N VAL A 506 22.85 -21.38 4.29
CA VAL A 506 23.54 -22.30 5.23
C VAL A 506 23.65 -21.73 6.66
N PHE A 507 23.53 -22.59 7.69
CA PHE A 507 23.73 -22.30 9.13
C PHE A 507 25.11 -22.78 9.65
N ILE A 508 25.70 -22.04 10.60
CA ILE A 508 26.99 -22.32 11.28
C ILE A 508 26.81 -23.24 12.51
N ARG A 509 27.71 -24.21 12.70
CA ARG A 509 27.82 -25.12 13.87
C ARG A 509 28.80 -24.58 14.92
N THR A 510 28.49 -24.76 16.20
CA THR A 510 29.47 -24.69 17.30
C THR A 510 29.63 -26.05 17.96
N LEU A 511 30.87 -26.46 18.23
CA LEU A 511 31.26 -27.79 18.71
C LEU A 511 31.76 -27.66 20.16
N THR A 512 31.22 -28.44 21.10
CA THR A 512 31.79 -28.58 22.44
C THR A 512 32.02 -30.06 22.74
N ARG A 513 33.26 -30.39 23.11
CA ARG A 513 33.79 -31.75 23.25
C ARG A 513 33.39 -32.34 24.60
N ILE A 514 32.69 -33.48 24.63
CA ILE A 514 32.55 -34.34 25.82
C ILE A 514 32.87 -35.78 25.41
N ARG A 515 33.64 -36.47 26.27
CA ARG A 515 34.16 -37.83 26.10
C ARG A 515 33.02 -38.86 26.08
N GLY A 516 33.13 -39.87 25.22
CA GLY A 516 32.28 -41.07 25.26
C GLY A 516 31.47 -41.26 23.98
N THR A 517 31.43 -42.50 23.51
CA THR A 517 31.02 -42.97 22.19
C THR A 517 29.51 -42.78 21.90
N THR A 518 29.18 -42.37 20.67
CA THR A 518 27.84 -42.24 20.01
C THR A 518 27.28 -40.81 19.89
N ILE A 519 27.17 -40.30 18.65
CA ILE A 519 26.53 -39.02 18.30
C ILE A 519 25.05 -39.29 17.95
N LYS A 520 24.11 -38.63 18.63
CA LYS A 520 22.69 -38.52 18.21
C LYS A 520 22.42 -37.12 17.67
N TRP A 521 21.80 -37.01 16.51
CA TRP A 521 21.32 -35.75 15.93
C TRP A 521 19.93 -35.43 16.47
N HIS A 522 19.68 -34.18 16.89
CA HIS A 522 18.33 -33.64 17.12
C HIS A 522 18.13 -32.44 16.19
N TYR A 523 17.06 -32.50 15.39
CA TYR A 523 16.60 -31.41 14.54
C TYR A 523 15.29 -30.87 15.09
N THR A 524 15.23 -29.57 15.38
CA THR A 524 13.99 -28.84 15.68
C THR A 524 13.72 -27.88 14.53
N TYR A 525 12.59 -28.06 13.85
CA TYR A 525 12.12 -27.21 12.74
C TYR A 525 11.04 -26.24 13.25
N ARG A 526 11.07 -24.99 12.82
CA ARG A 526 9.94 -24.06 12.92
C ARG A 526 9.81 -23.33 11.58
N SER A 527 8.86 -23.75 10.75
CA SER A 527 8.45 -23.03 9.53
C SER A 527 7.07 -22.42 9.73
N SER A 528 6.90 -21.23 9.15
CA SER A 528 5.67 -20.43 9.13
C SER A 528 4.93 -20.58 7.79
N ALA A 529 3.60 -20.80 7.88
CA ALA A 529 2.52 -20.77 6.85
C ALA A 529 2.46 -21.94 5.83
N ALA A 530 1.56 -22.95 5.98
CA ALA A 530 0.10 -23.10 5.63
C ALA A 530 -0.07 -23.87 4.28
N PRO A 531 -1.14 -24.68 3.92
CA PRO A 531 -2.55 -24.75 4.39
C PRO A 531 -3.27 -26.15 4.46
N ARG A 532 -4.51 -26.16 4.99
CA ARG A 532 -5.77 -26.96 4.69
C ARG A 532 -5.89 -28.53 4.80
N TRP A 533 -6.94 -28.94 5.57
CA TRP A 533 -7.86 -30.13 5.46
C TRP A 533 -7.28 -31.52 5.85
N ALA A 534 -7.91 -32.48 6.56
CA ALA A 534 -9.25 -32.74 7.11
C ALA A 534 -9.16 -33.75 8.32
N PRO A 535 -10.03 -34.79 8.51
CA PRO A 535 -11.07 -34.93 9.54
C PRO A 535 -10.78 -36.01 10.63
N TRP A 536 -11.62 -36.15 11.66
CA TRP A 536 -12.23 -37.42 12.18
C TRP A 536 -12.74 -37.35 13.63
N SER A 537 -13.77 -38.16 13.87
CA SER A 537 -14.67 -38.24 15.01
C SER A 537 -14.46 -39.52 15.86
N VAL A 538 -15.04 -39.50 17.06
CA VAL A 538 -15.42 -40.63 17.98
C VAL A 538 -14.25 -41.38 18.67
N SER A 539 -14.16 -41.54 20.00
CA SER A 539 -15.11 -42.19 20.91
C SER A 539 -14.78 -41.92 22.39
N ARG A 540 -15.80 -41.86 23.25
CA ARG A 540 -15.71 -41.93 24.74
C ARG A 540 -15.54 -43.38 25.24
N PRO A 541 -15.24 -43.60 26.54
CA PRO A 541 -16.35 -43.85 27.48
C PRO A 541 -16.19 -43.21 28.89
N TRP A 542 -17.33 -43.06 29.57
CA TRP A 542 -17.57 -42.65 30.98
C TRP A 542 -17.42 -43.86 31.94
N PRO A 543 -17.23 -43.72 33.29
CA PRO A 543 -18.38 -43.45 34.19
C PRO A 543 -18.17 -42.79 35.59
N LYS A 544 -19.27 -42.16 36.05
CA LYS A 544 -19.91 -42.17 37.41
C LYS A 544 -19.38 -41.36 38.63
N ARG A 545 -20.22 -40.35 38.97
CA ARG A 545 -20.74 -39.84 40.28
C ARG A 545 -20.24 -40.44 41.62
N SER A 546 -19.93 -39.56 42.59
CA SER A 546 -20.48 -39.52 43.98
C SER A 546 -20.06 -38.22 44.71
N ARG A 547 -21.02 -37.39 45.14
CA ARG A 547 -21.46 -37.02 46.52
C ARG A 547 -20.54 -36.12 47.38
N ALA A 548 -21.13 -34.96 47.74
CA ALA A 548 -21.13 -34.25 49.03
C ALA A 548 -19.83 -33.58 49.56
N SER A 549 -19.85 -32.25 49.74
CA SER A 549 -20.14 -31.61 51.04
C SER A 549 -19.96 -30.08 50.97
N VAL A 550 -20.70 -29.41 51.84
CA VAL A 550 -20.88 -27.96 51.99
C VAL A 550 -19.88 -27.43 53.01
N THR A 551 -19.24 -26.28 52.74
CA THR A 551 -18.84 -25.33 53.79
C THR A 551 -18.97 -23.88 53.31
N ARG A 552 -19.63 -23.09 54.16
CA ARG A 552 -19.95 -21.66 54.08
C ARG A 552 -18.70 -20.77 54.23
N GLY A 553 -18.77 -19.55 53.71
CA GLY A 553 -17.86 -18.46 54.08
C GLY A 553 -18.08 -17.17 53.28
N THR A 554 -19.09 -16.40 53.65
CA THR A 554 -19.37 -15.02 53.20
C THR A 554 -18.39 -14.00 53.79
N ARG A 555 -18.06 -12.93 53.04
CA ARG A 555 -18.10 -11.51 53.49
C ARG A 555 -17.84 -10.53 52.34
N SER A 556 -18.83 -9.65 52.15
CA SER A 556 -18.86 -8.41 51.38
C SER A 556 -18.12 -7.27 52.07
N TRP A 557 -17.66 -6.24 51.34
CA TRP A 557 -17.78 -4.81 51.73
C TRP A 557 -17.86 -3.92 50.48
N SER A 558 -18.80 -3.00 50.50
CA SER A 558 -19.05 -1.90 49.56
C SER A 558 -18.80 -0.56 50.26
N TRP A 559 -18.36 0.48 49.53
CA TRP A 559 -18.48 1.89 49.95
C TRP A 559 -18.89 2.77 48.75
N PHE A 560 -19.93 3.58 49.00
CA PHE A 560 -20.54 4.60 48.12
C PHE A 560 -19.78 5.94 48.18
N PRO A 561 -20.12 6.89 47.28
CA PRO A 561 -20.39 8.26 47.70
C PRO A 561 -21.82 8.72 47.34
N ARG A 562 -22.26 9.77 48.04
CA ARG A 562 -23.64 10.29 48.17
C ARG A 562 -24.39 10.59 46.88
#